data_AF-A0A2E7XGC9-F1
#
_entry.id   AF-A0A2E7XGC9-F1
#
_cell.length_a   1.000
_cell.length_b   1.000
_cell.length_c   1.000
_cell.angle_alpha   90.00
_cell.angle_beta   90.00
_cell.angle_gamma   90.00
#
_symmetry.space_group_name_H-M   'P 1'
#
loop_
_entity.id
_entity.type
_entity.pdbx_description
1 polymer ?
#
loop_
_entity_poly.entity_id
_entity_poly.type
_entity_poly.pdbx_seq_one_letter_code
_entity_poly.pdbx_strand_id
1 'polypeptide(L)'
;MVKTEASVQLQNQASASSILHKILSVAIDSFPAELNIDAWPDETAEFRKRYVTLIPRFEAVRLASPKRLEIARQMTRATQQTLVWQDGEETSPFDDVLNSTAKPLELKRVQGEGVGGWQPVFDDYNIARSDLINLGETLMTRNCITEDAAKALSWLQNNALDNGEINLSGRKIAILGAAAEMASTQHFLKAGADVLWLDLSPPPADWLHTKDFSGILFYPEQNANLLTQPREILATLLTFANGGTMDICLYAYAQRQARELRLSAVMNTLVDKLPQDLIASVTMLISPAATTALNENDLHAMNARRNGRPAWEALLDNIGLLGRGYTDGTSHAGVTRTIVGIQGTSYQAAQYLGKIVVAECWANHGQPGVVNPRPLRVSANTAAITRTRSLEHPIFEAAFGGAEAFQVETFAPEQSQCLNGLLTIHDWLHPELPVPGRVRVHGGIHTLPYPLEDALKIAAAIGFTRSPTLLGRLLSNR
;
A
#
# COMPACT_ATOMS: atom_id res chain seq x y z
N MET A 1 -4.36 37.99 9.92
CA MET A 1 -3.41 36.88 9.71
C MET A 1 -4.06 35.62 10.23
N VAL A 2 -4.39 34.67 9.35
CA VAL A 2 -4.87 33.35 9.78
C VAL A 2 -3.66 32.64 10.40
N LYS A 3 -3.71 32.35 11.70
CA LYS A 3 -2.66 31.60 12.38
C LYS A 3 -2.67 30.19 11.79
N THR A 4 -1.61 29.81 11.06
CA THR A 4 -1.50 28.46 10.51
C THR A 4 -1.47 27.48 11.68
N GLU A 5 -2.34 26.47 11.65
CA GLU A 5 -2.41 25.44 12.70
C GLU A 5 -1.10 24.63 12.73
N ALA A 6 -0.63 24.33 13.94
CA ALA A 6 0.60 23.56 14.13
C ALA A 6 0.45 22.16 13.52
N SER A 7 1.44 21.72 12.75
CA SER A 7 1.34 20.46 12.00
C SER A 7 2.69 19.86 11.61
N VAL A 8 2.68 18.55 11.35
CA VAL A 8 3.86 17.83 10.85
C VAL A 8 4.12 18.20 9.40
N GLN A 9 5.27 18.77 9.07
CA GLN A 9 5.69 19.17 7.73
C GLN A 9 6.94 18.39 7.28
N LEU A 10 7.26 18.47 5.98
CA LEU A 10 8.57 18.05 5.48
C LEU A 10 9.58 19.17 5.72
N GLN A 11 10.80 18.81 6.11
CA GLN A 11 11.90 19.72 6.38
C GLN A 11 12.12 20.66 5.19
N ASN A 12 12.34 21.95 5.49
CA ASN A 12 12.55 23.02 4.49
C ASN A 12 11.42 23.14 3.47
N GLN A 13 10.19 22.69 3.81
CA GLN A 13 9.05 22.63 2.90
C GLN A 13 9.38 21.89 1.58
N ALA A 14 10.29 20.92 1.65
CA ALA A 14 10.73 20.17 0.49
C ALA A 14 9.57 19.42 -0.17
N SER A 15 9.55 19.38 -1.50
CA SER A 15 8.60 18.52 -2.22
C SER A 15 8.93 17.05 -1.98
N ALA A 16 7.92 16.18 -1.97
CA ALA A 16 8.13 14.72 -1.88
C ALA A 16 9.05 14.19 -2.99
N SER A 17 9.06 14.81 -4.18
CA SER A 17 9.99 14.47 -5.26
C SER A 17 11.45 14.75 -4.93
N SER A 18 11.72 15.86 -4.22
CA SER A 18 13.06 16.23 -3.77
C SER A 18 13.53 15.33 -2.63
N ILE A 19 12.62 15.00 -1.70
CA ILE A 19 12.90 14.04 -0.63
C ILE A 19 13.24 12.65 -1.21
N LEU A 20 12.43 12.15 -2.14
CA LEU A 20 12.68 10.87 -2.79
C LEU A 20 14.03 10.86 -3.48
N HIS A 21 14.29 11.85 -4.34
CA HIS A 21 15.56 11.97 -5.04
C HIS A 21 16.75 12.01 -4.05
N LYS A 22 16.68 12.87 -3.03
CA LYS A 22 17.74 13.02 -2.01
C LYS A 22 18.02 11.70 -1.29
N ILE A 23 17.00 10.97 -0.87
CA ILE A 23 17.18 9.71 -0.12
C ILE A 23 17.81 8.63 -1.00
N LEU A 24 17.39 8.52 -2.26
CA LEU A 24 17.98 7.57 -3.21
C LEU A 24 19.44 7.94 -3.52
N SER A 25 19.74 9.22 -3.75
CA SER A 25 21.12 9.68 -3.98
C SER A 25 22.01 9.41 -2.76
N VAL A 26 21.56 9.72 -1.55
CA VAL A 26 22.31 9.43 -0.31
C VAL A 26 22.57 7.93 -0.16
N ALA A 27 21.62 7.07 -0.53
CA ALA A 27 21.82 5.63 -0.51
C ALA A 27 22.90 5.20 -1.53
N ILE A 28 22.87 5.73 -2.76
CA ILE A 28 23.89 5.47 -3.80
C ILE A 28 25.27 5.89 -3.29
N ASP A 29 25.39 7.09 -2.73
CA ASP A 29 26.66 7.62 -2.23
C ASP A 29 27.19 6.84 -1.01
N SER A 30 26.30 6.30 -0.19
CA SER A 30 26.65 5.50 0.99
C SER A 30 27.03 4.07 0.64
N PHE A 31 26.53 3.55 -0.48
CA PHE A 31 26.74 2.18 -0.93
C PHE A 31 27.16 2.09 -2.42
N PRO A 32 28.24 2.78 -2.84
CA PRO A 32 28.60 2.91 -4.25
C PRO A 32 28.97 1.58 -4.91
N ALA A 33 29.51 0.63 -4.14
CA ALA A 33 29.83 -0.72 -4.62
C ALA A 33 28.57 -1.59 -4.86
N GLU A 34 27.48 -1.27 -4.17
CA GLU A 34 26.23 -2.04 -4.21
C GLU A 34 25.22 -1.44 -5.18
N LEU A 35 25.15 -0.10 -5.24
CA LEU A 35 24.17 0.68 -5.97
C LEU A 35 24.82 1.38 -7.17
N ASN A 36 25.50 0.63 -8.02
CA ASN A 36 26.11 1.16 -9.23
C ASN A 36 25.06 1.39 -10.32
N ILE A 37 24.49 2.60 -10.35
CA ILE A 37 23.44 2.99 -11.29
C ILE A 37 23.97 4.08 -12.24
N ASP A 38 24.24 3.72 -13.49
CA ASP A 38 24.78 4.66 -14.46
C ASP A 38 23.82 5.83 -14.74
N ALA A 39 24.37 7.02 -14.93
CA ALA A 39 23.62 8.22 -15.31
C ALA A 39 22.44 8.55 -14.36
N TRP A 40 22.66 8.34 -13.04
CA TRP A 40 21.80 8.87 -12.00
C TRP A 40 21.82 10.41 -12.06
N PRO A 41 20.67 11.10 -12.11
CA PRO A 41 20.66 12.57 -12.19
C PRO A 41 21.14 13.23 -10.91
N ASP A 42 21.93 14.30 -11.01
CA ASP A 42 22.27 15.14 -9.84
C ASP A 42 21.12 16.08 -9.45
N GLU A 43 20.28 16.44 -10.41
CA GLU A 43 19.18 17.39 -10.22
C GLU A 43 17.81 16.71 -10.08
N THR A 44 17.03 17.17 -9.11
CA THR A 44 15.65 16.67 -8.88
C THR A 44 14.73 16.89 -10.08
N ALA A 45 14.99 17.92 -10.92
CA ALA A 45 14.21 18.18 -12.12
C ALA A 45 14.39 17.09 -13.18
N GLU A 46 15.63 16.64 -13.40
CA GLU A 46 15.95 15.55 -14.31
C GLU A 46 15.49 14.20 -13.77
N PHE A 47 15.61 13.97 -12.47
CA PHE A 47 15.00 12.80 -11.81
C PHE A 47 13.49 12.72 -12.07
N ARG A 48 12.77 13.83 -11.92
CA ARG A 48 11.31 13.89 -12.15
C ARG A 48 10.89 13.53 -13.58
N LYS A 49 11.76 13.73 -14.58
CA LYS A 49 11.48 13.34 -15.97
C LYS A 49 11.66 11.84 -16.21
N ARG A 50 12.47 11.16 -15.39
CA ARG A 50 12.94 9.79 -15.61
C ARG A 50 12.56 8.81 -14.49
N TYR A 51 11.88 9.25 -13.43
CA TYR A 51 11.63 8.45 -12.23
C TYR A 51 10.92 7.11 -12.50
N VAL A 52 10.05 7.07 -13.52
CA VAL A 52 9.33 5.86 -13.94
C VAL A 52 10.28 4.71 -14.28
N THR A 53 11.47 5.02 -14.80
CA THR A 53 12.51 4.03 -15.11
C THR A 53 13.61 3.96 -14.07
N LEU A 54 13.94 5.09 -13.42
CA LEU A 54 15.00 5.14 -12.41
C LEU A 54 14.64 4.42 -11.11
N ILE A 55 13.39 4.49 -10.64
CA ILE A 55 12.98 3.83 -9.39
C ILE A 55 13.02 2.30 -9.52
N PRO A 56 12.45 1.67 -10.57
CA PRO A 56 12.57 0.22 -10.75
C PRO A 56 14.03 -0.21 -10.94
N ARG A 57 14.85 0.56 -11.66
CA ARG A 57 16.29 0.29 -11.80
C ARG A 57 17.00 0.30 -10.45
N PHE A 58 16.75 1.33 -9.63
CA PHE A 58 17.30 1.41 -8.29
C PHE A 58 16.89 0.20 -7.46
N GLU A 59 15.60 -0.17 -7.48
CA GLU A 59 15.11 -1.31 -6.71
C GLU A 59 15.71 -2.63 -7.18
N ALA A 60 15.85 -2.87 -8.48
CA ALA A 60 16.47 -4.08 -9.01
C ALA A 60 17.91 -4.25 -8.52
N VAL A 61 18.70 -3.18 -8.55
CA VAL A 61 20.08 -3.17 -8.05
C VAL A 61 20.11 -3.36 -6.54
N ARG A 62 19.24 -2.67 -5.79
CA ARG A 62 19.12 -2.83 -4.33
C ARG A 62 18.76 -4.25 -3.93
N LEU A 63 17.80 -4.87 -4.62
CA LEU A 63 17.35 -6.24 -4.35
C LEU A 63 18.44 -7.28 -4.62
N ALA A 64 19.32 -7.02 -5.60
CA ALA A 64 20.45 -7.87 -5.93
C ALA A 64 21.64 -7.70 -4.96
N SER A 65 21.69 -6.62 -4.18
CA SER A 65 22.79 -6.35 -3.26
C SER A 65 22.72 -7.23 -2.00
N PRO A 66 23.85 -7.80 -1.54
CA PRO A 66 23.93 -8.43 -0.22
C PRO A 66 23.66 -7.45 0.95
N LYS A 67 23.75 -6.13 0.72
CA LYS A 67 23.47 -5.07 1.70
C LYS A 67 22.05 -4.52 1.62
N ARG A 68 21.15 -5.15 0.85
CA ARG A 68 19.74 -4.77 0.67
C ARG A 68 19.06 -4.29 1.97
N LEU A 69 19.19 -5.06 3.05
CA LEU A 69 18.55 -4.78 4.33
C LEU A 69 19.18 -3.59 5.07
N GLU A 70 20.51 -3.43 4.98
CA GLU A 70 21.22 -2.29 5.55
C GLU A 70 20.83 -0.99 4.81
N ILE A 71 20.75 -1.05 3.48
CA ILE A 71 20.27 0.04 2.62
C ILE A 71 18.83 0.42 3.02
N ALA A 72 17.93 -0.56 3.17
CA ALA A 72 16.55 -0.32 3.56
C ALA A 72 16.43 0.37 4.94
N ARG A 73 17.25 -0.07 5.90
CA ARG A 73 17.31 0.53 7.24
C ARG A 73 17.83 1.97 7.20
N GLN A 74 18.86 2.25 6.41
CA GLN A 74 19.38 3.61 6.24
C GLN A 74 18.33 4.52 5.59
N MET A 75 17.71 4.08 4.50
CA MET A 75 16.68 4.84 3.80
C MET A 75 15.45 5.12 4.67
N THR A 76 15.05 4.16 5.50
CA THR A 76 13.96 4.33 6.46
C THR A 76 14.27 5.44 7.46
N ARG A 77 15.45 5.38 8.11
CA ARG A 77 15.91 6.42 9.04
C ARG A 77 15.99 7.79 8.37
N ALA A 78 16.58 7.84 7.17
CA ALA A 78 16.70 9.07 6.40
C ALA A 78 15.33 9.67 6.07
N THR A 79 14.33 8.83 5.71
CA THR A 79 12.96 9.28 5.46
C THR A 79 12.34 9.93 6.70
N GLN A 80 12.48 9.31 7.87
CA GLN A 80 11.92 9.82 9.13
C GLN A 80 12.56 11.13 9.56
N GLN A 81 13.87 11.29 9.35
CA GLN A 81 14.60 12.53 9.64
C GLN A 81 14.17 13.71 8.77
N THR A 82 13.34 13.50 7.74
CA THR A 82 12.77 14.59 6.94
C THR A 82 11.52 15.20 7.57
N LEU A 83 10.97 14.62 8.65
CA LEU A 83 9.80 15.16 9.32
C LEU A 83 10.17 16.21 10.37
N VAL A 84 9.43 17.32 10.34
CA VAL A 84 9.51 18.38 11.34
C VAL A 84 8.12 18.72 11.84
N TRP A 85 8.02 19.23 13.06
CA TRP A 85 6.83 19.88 13.56
C TRP A 85 6.94 21.38 13.34
N GLN A 86 5.93 21.98 12.70
CA GLN A 86 5.86 23.42 12.46
C GLN A 86 4.75 24.02 13.32
N ASP A 87 5.08 24.99 14.18
CA ASP A 87 4.12 25.82 14.92
C ASP A 87 4.43 27.30 14.69
N GLY A 88 3.65 27.96 13.84
CA GLY A 88 3.98 29.32 13.38
C GLY A 88 5.34 29.35 12.68
N GLU A 89 6.28 30.14 13.20
CA GLU A 89 7.66 30.23 12.69
C GLU A 89 8.61 29.22 13.36
N GLU A 90 8.19 28.58 14.45
CA GLU A 90 9.01 27.61 15.17
C GLU A 90 9.00 26.26 14.46
N THR A 91 10.16 25.62 14.40
CA THR A 91 10.36 24.30 13.81
C THR A 91 11.12 23.42 14.77
N SER A 92 10.61 22.21 15.04
CA SER A 92 11.26 21.22 15.88
C SER A 92 11.38 19.88 15.16
N PRO A 93 12.41 19.05 15.45
CA PRO A 93 12.44 17.68 14.97
C PRO A 93 11.17 16.93 15.38
N PHE A 94 10.56 16.21 14.45
CA PHE A 94 9.28 15.54 14.74
C PHE A 94 9.41 14.47 15.84
N ASP A 95 10.57 13.81 15.93
CA ASP A 95 10.85 12.80 16.94
C ASP A 95 10.77 13.35 18.38
N ASP A 96 11.24 14.59 18.57
CA ASP A 96 11.22 15.28 19.87
C ASP A 96 9.79 15.58 20.32
N VAL A 97 8.91 15.89 19.37
CA VAL A 97 7.50 16.16 19.65
C VAL A 97 6.81 14.92 20.21
N LEU A 98 7.09 13.75 19.65
CA LEU A 98 6.52 12.47 20.13
C LEU A 98 7.08 12.01 21.48
N ASN A 99 8.22 12.54 21.92
CA ASN A 99 8.76 12.27 23.26
C ASN A 99 8.03 13.04 24.37
N SER A 100 7.21 14.04 24.02
CA SER A 100 6.40 14.78 24.99
C SER A 100 5.07 14.06 25.31
N THR A 101 4.64 14.13 26.57
CA THR A 101 3.39 13.51 26.99
C THR A 101 2.17 14.28 26.48
N ALA A 102 1.13 13.54 26.09
CA ALA A 102 -0.17 14.10 25.68
C ALA A 102 -1.30 13.26 26.30
N LYS A 103 -2.48 13.87 26.44
CA LYS A 103 -3.69 13.13 26.84
C LYS A 103 -4.22 12.35 25.62
N PRO A 104 -4.69 11.10 25.79
CA PRO A 104 -5.36 10.39 24.72
C PRO A 104 -6.64 11.14 24.29
N LEU A 105 -7.05 10.93 23.04
CA LEU A 105 -8.32 11.43 22.52
C LEU A 105 -9.48 10.79 23.27
N GLU A 106 -10.56 11.54 23.49
CA GLU A 106 -11.79 11.00 24.06
C GLU A 106 -12.51 10.12 23.02
N LEU A 107 -12.73 8.85 23.37
CA LEU A 107 -13.30 7.85 22.48
C LEU A 107 -14.78 7.59 22.79
N LYS A 108 -15.60 7.58 21.75
CA LYS A 108 -16.91 6.93 21.75
C LYS A 108 -16.74 5.43 21.57
N ARG A 109 -17.63 4.66 22.19
CA ARG A 109 -17.70 3.20 22.11
C ARG A 109 -19.04 2.78 21.55
N VAL A 110 -19.03 1.93 20.53
CA VAL A 110 -20.23 1.32 19.94
C VAL A 110 -20.06 -0.19 19.98
N GLN A 111 -20.90 -0.83 20.78
CA GLN A 111 -21.00 -2.28 20.84
C GLN A 111 -21.84 -2.77 19.66
N GLY A 112 -21.30 -3.73 18.90
CA GLY A 112 -22.04 -4.43 17.86
C GLY A 112 -23.16 -5.29 18.41
N GLU A 113 -24.23 -5.45 17.62
CA GLU A 113 -25.41 -6.26 17.95
C GLU A 113 -25.46 -7.57 17.12
N GLY A 114 -24.47 -7.77 16.24
CA GLY A 114 -24.32 -8.99 15.45
C GLY A 114 -23.90 -10.21 16.28
N VAL A 115 -24.12 -11.40 15.72
CA VAL A 115 -23.76 -12.69 16.32
C VAL A 115 -22.93 -13.48 15.31
N GLY A 116 -21.92 -14.21 15.77
CA GLY A 116 -21.03 -15.02 14.93
C GLY A 116 -19.78 -14.28 14.46
N GLY A 117 -18.97 -14.95 13.66
CA GLY A 117 -17.81 -14.39 12.99
C GLY A 117 -18.14 -13.81 11.61
N TRP A 118 -17.10 -13.35 10.92
CA TRP A 118 -17.24 -12.89 9.54
C TRP A 118 -17.27 -14.10 8.61
N GLN A 119 -18.38 -14.26 7.86
CA GLN A 119 -18.48 -15.20 6.74
C GLN A 119 -17.98 -14.52 5.46
N PRO A 120 -16.80 -14.88 4.92
CA PRO A 120 -16.29 -14.25 3.72
C PRO A 120 -17.10 -14.68 2.50
N VAL A 121 -17.62 -13.70 1.76
CA VAL A 121 -18.27 -13.93 0.46
C VAL A 121 -17.66 -12.96 -0.53
N PHE A 122 -17.03 -13.50 -1.57
CA PHE A 122 -16.47 -12.74 -2.67
C PHE A 122 -17.39 -12.85 -3.89
N ASP A 123 -17.91 -11.72 -4.37
CA ASP A 123 -18.67 -11.70 -5.62
C ASP A 123 -17.71 -11.74 -6.82
N ASP A 124 -17.72 -12.80 -7.61
CA ASP A 124 -16.92 -12.94 -8.84
C ASP A 124 -17.86 -12.99 -10.05
N TYR A 125 -18.10 -11.82 -10.68
CA TYR A 125 -19.03 -11.69 -11.82
C TYR A 125 -20.44 -12.22 -11.53
N ASN A 126 -21.04 -11.81 -10.41
CA ASN A 126 -22.35 -12.28 -9.92
C ASN A 126 -22.35 -13.75 -9.43
N ILE A 127 -21.17 -14.33 -9.22
CA ILE A 127 -21.01 -15.64 -8.59
C ILE A 127 -20.47 -15.42 -7.19
N ALA A 128 -21.30 -15.62 -6.17
CA ALA A 128 -20.86 -15.60 -4.78
C ALA A 128 -19.93 -16.80 -4.51
N ARG A 129 -18.68 -16.51 -4.14
CA ARG A 129 -17.66 -17.50 -3.76
C ARG A 129 -17.35 -17.39 -2.28
N SER A 130 -17.68 -18.45 -1.53
CA SER A 130 -17.33 -18.62 -0.12
C SER A 130 -16.24 -19.66 0.10
N ASP A 131 -15.99 -20.53 -0.88
CA ASP A 131 -14.85 -21.45 -0.89
C ASP A 131 -13.58 -20.69 -1.28
N LEU A 132 -12.70 -20.46 -0.30
CA LEU A 132 -11.48 -19.67 -0.50
C LEU A 132 -10.43 -20.41 -1.33
N ILE A 133 -10.43 -21.75 -1.35
CA ILE A 133 -9.53 -22.55 -2.20
C ILE A 133 -9.92 -22.31 -3.66
N ASN A 134 -11.20 -22.52 -3.99
CA ASN A 134 -11.68 -22.33 -5.35
C ASN A 134 -11.56 -20.86 -5.81
N LEU A 135 -11.79 -19.90 -4.92
CA LEU A 135 -11.56 -18.49 -5.19
C LEU A 135 -10.08 -18.23 -5.55
N GLY A 136 -9.14 -18.72 -4.73
CA GLY A 136 -7.71 -18.56 -4.95
C GLY A 136 -7.26 -19.17 -6.29
N GLU A 137 -7.69 -20.40 -6.59
CA GLU A 137 -7.42 -21.06 -7.87
C GLU A 137 -7.98 -20.29 -9.07
N THR A 138 -9.22 -19.81 -8.97
CA THR A 138 -9.87 -19.03 -10.02
C THR A 138 -9.10 -17.75 -10.33
N LEU A 139 -8.76 -16.97 -9.30
CA LEU A 139 -8.05 -15.71 -9.48
C LEU A 139 -6.60 -15.94 -9.95
N MET A 140 -5.93 -17.00 -9.49
CA MET A 140 -4.58 -17.35 -9.93
C MET A 140 -4.57 -17.81 -11.39
N THR A 141 -5.54 -18.61 -11.82
CA THR A 141 -5.68 -19.06 -13.22
C THR A 141 -5.90 -17.89 -14.17
N ARG A 142 -6.61 -16.86 -13.70
CA ARG A 142 -6.79 -15.58 -14.41
C ARG A 142 -5.60 -14.63 -14.27
N ASN A 143 -4.50 -15.06 -13.63
CA ASN A 143 -3.30 -14.26 -13.40
C ASN A 143 -3.60 -12.92 -12.67
N CYS A 144 -4.59 -12.93 -11.78
CA CYS A 144 -4.98 -11.76 -10.99
C CYS A 144 -4.24 -11.66 -9.66
N ILE A 145 -3.76 -12.78 -9.13
CA ILE A 145 -3.06 -12.88 -7.86
C ILE A 145 -1.81 -13.74 -8.00
N THR A 146 -0.87 -13.58 -7.08
CA THR A 146 0.28 -14.49 -6.97
C THR A 146 -0.12 -15.86 -6.42
N GLU A 147 0.71 -16.87 -6.68
CA GLU A 147 0.56 -18.20 -6.07
C GLU A 147 0.59 -18.12 -4.53
N ASP A 148 1.42 -17.26 -3.95
CA ASP A 148 1.47 -17.02 -2.50
C ASP A 148 0.11 -16.52 -1.96
N ALA A 149 -0.61 -15.68 -2.72
CA ALA A 149 -1.95 -15.22 -2.34
C ALA A 149 -2.98 -16.35 -2.42
N ALA A 150 -2.91 -17.21 -3.44
CA ALA A 150 -3.78 -18.38 -3.55
C ALA A 150 -3.55 -19.38 -2.40
N LYS A 151 -2.27 -19.62 -2.05
CA LYS A 151 -1.89 -20.44 -0.89
C LYS A 151 -2.39 -19.85 0.42
N ALA A 152 -2.33 -18.53 0.59
CA ALA A 152 -2.85 -17.85 1.77
C ALA A 152 -4.37 -18.05 1.94
N LEU A 153 -5.14 -17.94 0.85
CA LEU A 153 -6.58 -18.21 0.86
C LEU A 153 -6.89 -19.68 1.19
N SER A 154 -6.14 -20.61 0.60
CA SER A 154 -6.25 -22.04 0.92
C SER A 154 -5.90 -22.33 2.39
N TRP A 155 -4.88 -21.68 2.93
CA TRP A 155 -4.51 -21.84 4.33
C TRP A 155 -5.64 -21.37 5.26
N LEU A 156 -6.24 -20.21 4.99
CA LEU A 156 -7.38 -19.71 5.77
C LEU A 156 -8.54 -20.71 5.77
N GLN A 157 -8.91 -21.23 4.60
CA GLN A 157 -10.00 -22.22 4.46
C GLN A 157 -9.82 -23.41 5.41
N ASN A 158 -8.57 -23.87 5.57
CA ASN A 158 -8.25 -25.08 6.29
C ASN A 158 -7.93 -24.85 7.78
N ASN A 159 -7.56 -23.63 8.17
CA ASN A 159 -6.99 -23.38 9.50
C ASN A 159 -7.67 -22.25 10.30
N ALA A 160 -8.35 -21.31 9.63
CA ALA A 160 -8.91 -20.12 10.28
C ALA A 160 -10.44 -20.04 10.20
N LEU A 161 -11.05 -20.75 9.25
CA LEU A 161 -12.50 -20.83 9.15
C LEU A 161 -13.05 -21.93 10.08
N ASP A 162 -13.98 -21.57 10.95
CA ASP A 162 -14.80 -22.50 11.73
C ASP A 162 -16.26 -22.35 11.28
N ASN A 163 -16.87 -23.43 10.80
CA ASN A 163 -18.21 -23.40 10.17
C ASN A 163 -18.40 -22.30 9.10
N GLY A 164 -17.33 -21.96 8.37
CA GLY A 164 -17.35 -20.92 7.33
C GLY A 164 -17.09 -19.49 7.85
N GLU A 165 -16.84 -19.33 9.15
CA GLU A 165 -16.65 -18.03 9.81
C GLU A 165 -15.21 -17.80 10.25
N ILE A 166 -14.76 -16.56 10.12
CA ILE A 166 -13.52 -16.07 10.73
C ILE A 166 -13.87 -15.33 12.02
N ASN A 167 -13.22 -15.73 13.12
CA ASN A 167 -13.41 -15.11 14.43
C ASN A 167 -12.11 -14.44 14.91
N LEU A 168 -12.20 -13.16 15.23
CA LEU A 168 -11.15 -12.30 15.77
C LEU A 168 -11.50 -11.75 17.16
N SER A 169 -12.47 -12.36 17.86
CA SER A 169 -12.88 -11.94 19.21
C SER A 169 -11.68 -11.85 20.16
N GLY A 170 -11.59 -10.73 20.89
CA GLY A 170 -10.49 -10.45 21.80
C GLY A 170 -9.23 -9.87 21.14
N ARG A 171 -9.16 -9.77 19.80
CA ARG A 171 -8.11 -9.01 19.13
C ARG A 171 -8.42 -7.52 19.11
N LYS A 172 -7.40 -6.71 19.37
CA LYS A 172 -7.43 -5.26 19.27
C LYS A 172 -6.76 -4.81 17.97
N ILE A 173 -7.46 -4.00 17.19
CA ILE A 173 -6.99 -3.54 15.88
C ILE A 173 -7.10 -2.03 15.83
N ALA A 174 -5.97 -1.33 15.72
CA ALA A 174 -5.94 0.12 15.53
C ALA A 174 -5.75 0.45 14.05
N ILE A 175 -6.64 1.26 13.48
CA ILE A 175 -6.62 1.60 12.06
C ILE A 175 -6.42 3.10 11.88
N LEU A 176 -5.25 3.46 11.35
CA LEU A 176 -4.87 4.82 11.01
C LEU A 176 -5.22 5.05 9.53
N GLY A 177 -6.11 5.99 9.25
CA GLY A 177 -6.72 6.15 7.93
C GLY A 177 -7.93 5.22 7.73
N ALA A 178 -8.73 5.02 8.78
CA ALA A 178 -9.80 4.03 8.82
C ALA A 178 -10.92 4.26 7.79
N ALA A 179 -11.07 5.48 7.27
CA ALA A 179 -12.04 5.81 6.23
C ALA A 179 -11.55 5.53 4.80
N ALA A 180 -10.32 5.03 4.64
CA ALA A 180 -9.80 4.67 3.32
C ALA A 180 -10.72 3.63 2.66
N GLU A 181 -11.08 3.84 1.39
CA GLU A 181 -12.02 3.00 0.63
C GLU A 181 -11.58 1.52 0.57
N MET A 182 -10.29 1.24 0.71
CA MET A 182 -9.74 -0.12 0.67
C MET A 182 -9.54 -0.75 2.05
N ALA A 183 -9.87 -0.04 3.13
CA ALA A 183 -9.74 -0.54 4.49
C ALA A 183 -10.79 -1.62 4.78
N SER A 184 -10.35 -2.75 5.31
CA SER A 184 -11.22 -3.90 5.62
C SER A 184 -11.89 -3.78 7.00
N THR A 185 -12.10 -2.54 7.48
CA THR A 185 -12.55 -2.23 8.84
C THR A 185 -13.85 -2.94 9.21
N GLN A 186 -14.84 -2.96 8.32
CA GLN A 186 -16.11 -3.63 8.57
C GLN A 186 -15.95 -5.14 8.72
N HIS A 187 -15.06 -5.75 7.95
CA HIS A 187 -14.79 -7.19 8.01
C HIS A 187 -14.18 -7.57 9.37
N PHE A 188 -13.25 -6.76 9.89
CA PHE A 188 -12.67 -6.98 11.21
C PHE A 188 -13.69 -6.84 12.35
N LEU A 189 -14.58 -5.83 12.27
CA LEU A 189 -15.69 -5.68 13.20
C LEU A 189 -16.66 -6.88 13.13
N LYS A 190 -17.04 -7.31 11.92
CA LYS A 190 -17.90 -8.49 11.72
C LYS A 190 -17.27 -9.77 12.27
N ALA A 191 -15.94 -9.89 12.19
CA ALA A 191 -15.22 -11.00 12.78
C ALA A 191 -15.13 -10.95 14.32
N GLY A 192 -15.63 -9.89 14.97
CA GLY A 192 -15.66 -9.78 16.43
C GLY A 192 -14.51 -8.99 17.06
N ALA A 193 -13.65 -8.35 16.26
CA ALA A 193 -12.53 -7.59 16.80
C ALA A 193 -12.94 -6.28 17.50
N ASP A 194 -12.11 -5.86 18.46
CA ASP A 194 -12.15 -4.51 19.01
C ASP A 194 -11.36 -3.59 18.07
N VAL A 195 -12.03 -2.61 17.45
CA VAL A 195 -11.44 -1.75 16.42
C VAL A 195 -11.37 -0.31 16.88
N LEU A 196 -10.17 0.27 16.89
CA LEU A 196 -9.95 1.70 17.05
C LEU A 196 -9.86 2.38 15.68
N TRP A 197 -10.87 3.20 15.36
CA TRP A 197 -10.97 4.01 14.14
C TRP A 197 -10.31 5.37 14.35
N LEU A 198 -9.23 5.65 13.62
CA LEU A 198 -8.54 6.94 13.61
C LEU A 198 -8.53 7.49 12.18
N ASP A 199 -9.39 8.46 11.92
CA ASP A 199 -9.49 9.13 10.63
C ASP A 199 -10.03 10.56 10.80
N LEU A 200 -9.87 11.40 9.78
CA LEU A 200 -10.48 12.73 9.68
C LEU A 200 -12.00 12.66 9.48
N SER A 201 -12.49 11.53 8.99
CA SER A 201 -13.90 11.24 8.76
C SER A 201 -14.44 10.34 9.88
N PRO A 202 -15.69 10.55 10.32
CA PRO A 202 -16.31 9.65 11.27
C PRO A 202 -16.55 8.27 10.62
N PRO A 203 -16.77 7.21 11.44
CA PRO A 203 -17.28 5.94 10.93
C PRO A 203 -18.59 6.14 10.12
N PRO A 204 -18.86 5.30 9.11
CA PRO A 204 -20.10 5.37 8.33
C PRO A 204 -21.33 5.35 9.23
N ALA A 205 -22.27 6.27 9.00
CA ALA A 205 -23.48 6.41 9.83
C ALA A 205 -24.27 5.10 9.91
N ASP A 206 -24.39 4.38 8.78
CA ASP A 206 -25.11 3.11 8.73
C ASP A 206 -24.53 2.08 9.69
N TRP A 207 -23.21 2.04 9.91
CA TRP A 207 -22.60 1.13 10.88
C TRP A 207 -22.99 1.48 12.32
N LEU A 208 -23.12 2.77 12.62
CA LEU A 208 -23.54 3.26 13.94
C LEU A 208 -25.03 3.00 14.20
N HIS A 209 -25.84 2.99 13.13
CA HIS A 209 -27.28 2.75 13.19
C HIS A 209 -27.62 1.26 13.24
N THR A 210 -27.12 0.45 12.30
CA THR A 210 -27.45 -0.97 12.20
C THR A 210 -26.68 -1.81 13.20
N LYS A 211 -25.43 -1.42 13.50
CA LYS A 211 -24.49 -2.16 14.35
C LYS A 211 -24.38 -3.65 13.98
N ASP A 212 -24.51 -3.94 12.69
CA ASP A 212 -24.46 -5.28 12.11
C ASP A 212 -23.00 -5.80 12.05
N PHE A 213 -22.44 -6.01 13.24
CA PHE A 213 -21.13 -6.59 13.49
C PHE A 213 -21.07 -7.11 14.93
N SER A 214 -20.16 -8.06 15.19
CA SER A 214 -20.03 -8.71 16.51
C SER A 214 -19.03 -8.02 17.43
N GLY A 215 -18.11 -7.23 16.87
CA GLY A 215 -17.03 -6.56 17.59
C GLY A 215 -17.42 -5.25 18.28
N ILE A 216 -16.41 -4.49 18.70
CA ILE A 216 -16.58 -3.18 19.35
C ILE A 216 -15.85 -2.11 18.55
N LEU A 217 -16.56 -1.05 18.18
CA LEU A 217 -15.97 0.11 17.51
C LEU A 217 -15.66 1.21 18.52
N PHE A 218 -14.41 1.67 18.52
CA PHE A 218 -13.93 2.83 19.25
C PHE A 218 -13.53 3.93 18.27
N TYR A 219 -13.97 5.16 18.47
CA TYR A 219 -13.60 6.28 17.60
C TYR A 219 -13.65 7.63 18.34
N PRO A 220 -12.77 8.60 18.01
CA PRO A 220 -12.82 9.92 18.61
C PRO A 220 -14.01 10.73 18.09
N GLU A 221 -14.76 11.38 18.99
CA GLU A 221 -15.94 12.18 18.61
C GLU A 221 -15.59 13.34 17.66
N GLN A 222 -14.41 13.93 17.85
CA GLN A 222 -13.91 15.06 17.07
C GLN A 222 -13.05 14.61 15.87
N ASN A 223 -13.12 13.32 15.52
CA ASN A 223 -12.23 12.68 14.55
C ASN A 223 -10.74 12.78 14.99
N ALA A 224 -9.82 12.23 14.20
CA ALA A 224 -8.39 12.23 14.49
C ALA A 224 -7.61 12.75 13.28
N ASN A 225 -6.76 13.75 13.52
CA ASN A 225 -5.86 14.26 12.48
C ASN A 225 -4.41 13.87 12.78
N LEU A 226 -3.88 12.90 12.01
CA LEU A 226 -2.48 12.45 12.13
C LEU A 226 -1.45 13.58 12.00
N LEU A 227 -1.74 14.62 11.22
CA LEU A 227 -0.80 15.69 10.97
C LEU A 227 -0.82 16.78 12.03
N THR A 228 -1.90 16.92 12.81
CA THR A 228 -2.03 17.97 13.85
C THR A 228 -2.15 17.42 15.27
N GLN A 229 -2.45 16.13 15.44
CA GLN A 229 -2.61 15.47 16.74
C GLN A 229 -1.77 14.18 16.90
N PRO A 230 -0.50 14.13 16.42
CA PRO A 230 0.27 12.88 16.44
C PRO A 230 0.57 12.37 17.86
N ARG A 231 0.72 13.27 18.85
CA ARG A 231 1.02 12.89 20.25
C ARG A 231 -0.21 12.31 20.95
N GLU A 232 -1.35 12.94 20.73
CA GLU A 232 -2.65 12.52 21.25
C GLU A 232 -3.02 11.16 20.65
N ILE A 233 -2.75 10.95 19.36
CA ILE A 233 -2.92 9.65 18.70
C ILE A 233 -1.98 8.59 19.30
N LEU A 234 -0.70 8.90 19.52
CA LEU A 234 0.22 7.97 20.19
C LEU A 234 -0.29 7.58 21.59
N ALA A 235 -0.72 8.55 22.39
CA ALA A 235 -1.31 8.31 23.71
C ALA A 235 -2.60 7.47 23.63
N THR A 236 -3.41 7.68 22.59
CA THR A 236 -4.64 6.92 22.33
C THR A 236 -4.32 5.46 22.00
N LEU A 237 -3.31 5.20 21.16
CA LEU A 237 -2.84 3.85 20.84
C LEU A 237 -2.37 3.11 22.10
N LEU A 238 -1.55 3.76 22.93
CA LEU A 238 -1.08 3.19 24.20
C LEU A 238 -2.24 2.85 25.15
N THR A 239 -3.22 3.75 25.25
CA THR A 239 -4.42 3.55 26.09
C THR A 239 -5.30 2.43 25.56
N PHE A 240 -5.50 2.38 24.24
CA PHE A 240 -6.31 1.35 23.59
C PHE A 240 -5.68 -0.05 23.75
N ALA A 241 -4.36 -0.16 23.59
CA ALA A 241 -3.62 -1.39 23.87
C ALA A 241 -3.87 -1.89 25.30
N ASN A 242 -3.90 -0.98 26.29
CA ASN A 242 -4.13 -1.26 27.71
C ASN A 242 -3.20 -2.37 28.24
N GLY A 243 -1.92 -2.32 27.86
CA GLY A 243 -0.90 -3.32 28.23
C GLY A 243 -0.96 -4.64 27.44
N GLY A 244 -1.95 -4.85 26.58
CA GLY A 244 -2.01 -5.96 25.64
C GLY A 244 -1.43 -5.60 24.27
N THR A 245 -1.30 -6.59 23.39
CA THR A 245 -0.89 -6.35 22.01
C THR A 245 -2.05 -5.86 21.13
N MET A 246 -1.73 -5.16 20.06
CA MET A 246 -2.68 -4.74 19.03
C MET A 246 -2.09 -4.91 17.63
N ASP A 247 -2.94 -5.23 16.67
CA ASP A 247 -2.64 -5.17 15.24
C ASP A 247 -2.81 -3.71 14.77
N ILE A 248 -1.86 -3.17 14.01
CA ILE A 248 -1.86 -1.77 13.59
C ILE A 248 -1.95 -1.66 12.08
N CYS A 249 -3.03 -1.08 11.56
CA CYS A 249 -3.26 -0.88 10.13
C CYS A 249 -2.93 0.55 9.70
N LEU A 250 -2.07 0.70 8.70
CA LEU A 250 -1.57 1.97 8.16
C LEU A 250 -2.14 2.21 6.76
N TYR A 251 -3.31 2.83 6.69
CA TYR A 251 -3.99 3.14 5.43
C TYR A 251 -3.84 4.61 5.08
N ALA A 252 -2.60 5.03 4.81
CA ALA A 252 -2.32 6.36 4.29
C ALA A 252 -2.96 6.52 2.90
N TYR A 253 -4.03 7.32 2.83
CA TYR A 253 -4.66 7.71 1.58
C TYR A 253 -5.02 9.20 1.64
N ALA A 254 -4.36 10.03 0.83
CA ALA A 254 -4.71 11.44 0.71
C ALA A 254 -4.28 12.02 -0.64
N GLN A 255 -5.23 12.64 -1.33
CA GLN A 255 -4.95 13.35 -2.58
C GLN A 255 -4.38 14.75 -2.29
N ARG A 256 -3.35 15.15 -3.08
CA ARG A 256 -2.69 16.48 -3.15
C ARG A 256 -1.55 16.77 -2.15
N GLN A 257 -0.65 17.69 -2.55
CA GLN A 257 0.39 18.37 -1.75
C GLN A 257 1.32 17.48 -0.90
N ALA A 258 1.90 16.41 -1.46
CA ALA A 258 2.82 15.50 -0.74
C ALA A 258 2.24 14.91 0.57
N ARG A 259 0.91 15.00 0.74
CA ARG A 259 0.23 14.66 1.98
C ARG A 259 0.32 13.17 2.29
N GLU A 260 0.31 12.32 1.26
CA GLU A 260 0.47 10.88 1.43
C GLU A 260 1.85 10.50 1.98
N LEU A 261 2.94 11.12 1.50
CA LEU A 261 4.27 10.87 2.06
C LEU A 261 4.34 11.30 3.53
N ARG A 262 3.81 12.48 3.85
CA ARG A 262 3.75 12.98 5.24
C ARG A 262 2.93 12.05 6.13
N LEU A 263 1.76 11.63 5.68
CA LEU A 263 0.89 10.71 6.42
C LEU A 263 1.57 9.35 6.65
N SER A 264 2.11 8.73 5.60
CA SER A 264 2.83 7.46 5.71
C SER A 264 4.02 7.60 6.67
N ALA A 265 4.81 8.67 6.54
CA ALA A 265 5.96 8.88 7.41
C ALA A 265 5.53 9.10 8.88
N VAL A 266 4.47 9.87 9.16
CA VAL A 266 3.91 10.03 10.52
C VAL A 266 3.45 8.69 11.08
N MET A 267 2.67 7.93 10.31
CA MET A 267 2.21 6.59 10.69
C MET A 267 3.39 5.67 11.05
N ASN A 268 4.46 5.72 10.25
CA ASN A 268 5.67 4.93 10.50
C ASN A 268 6.40 5.36 11.76
N THR A 269 6.54 6.66 12.01
CA THR A 269 7.15 7.16 13.25
C THR A 269 6.31 6.81 14.48
N LEU A 270 4.97 6.81 14.38
CA LEU A 270 4.10 6.35 15.47
C LEU A 270 4.36 4.87 15.79
N VAL A 271 4.46 4.01 14.77
CA VAL A 271 4.84 2.60 14.95
C VAL A 271 6.19 2.51 15.64
N ASP A 272 7.20 3.27 15.23
CA ASP A 272 8.54 3.21 15.82
C ASP A 272 8.64 3.74 17.25
N LYS A 273 7.69 4.58 17.67
CA LYS A 273 7.59 5.08 19.05
C LYS A 273 6.79 4.17 19.97
N LEU A 274 5.99 3.25 19.45
CA LEU A 274 5.27 2.30 20.28
C LEU A 274 6.24 1.29 20.91
N PRO A 275 6.05 0.91 22.18
CA PRO A 275 6.75 -0.22 22.76
C PRO A 275 6.51 -1.47 21.92
N GLN A 276 7.59 -2.16 21.54
CA GLN A 276 7.52 -3.31 20.65
C GLN A 276 6.57 -4.41 21.16
N ASP A 277 6.49 -4.61 22.48
CA ASP A 277 5.65 -5.64 23.10
C ASP A 277 4.14 -5.33 23.02
N LEU A 278 3.76 -4.13 22.59
CA LEU A 278 2.36 -3.78 22.29
C LEU A 278 1.98 -4.02 20.82
N ILE A 279 2.94 -4.35 19.95
CA ILE A 279 2.72 -4.50 18.51
C ILE A 279 2.58 -5.99 18.19
N ALA A 280 1.35 -6.46 17.93
CA ALA A 280 1.12 -7.82 17.42
C ALA A 280 1.56 -7.92 15.95
N SER A 281 1.18 -6.93 15.15
CA SER A 281 1.54 -6.83 13.74
C SER A 281 1.39 -5.40 13.23
N VAL A 282 2.01 -5.12 12.08
CA VAL A 282 1.80 -3.88 11.32
C VAL A 282 1.33 -4.24 9.92
N THR A 283 0.25 -3.61 9.48
CA THR A 283 -0.40 -3.87 8.19
C THR A 283 -0.36 -2.63 7.31
N MET A 284 -0.02 -2.80 6.04
CA MET A 284 -0.07 -1.74 5.03
C MET A 284 -0.45 -2.31 3.67
N LEU A 285 -1.07 -1.47 2.85
CA LEU A 285 -1.43 -1.81 1.48
C LEU A 285 -0.43 -1.19 0.50
N ILE A 286 0.30 -2.05 -0.20
CA ILE A 286 1.19 -1.65 -1.29
C ILE A 286 0.35 -1.46 -2.55
N SER A 287 0.56 -0.35 -3.23
CA SER A 287 -0.07 -0.06 -4.51
C SER A 287 0.41 -1.04 -5.58
N PRO A 288 -0.48 -1.56 -6.43
CA PRO A 288 -0.07 -2.40 -7.55
C PRO A 288 0.77 -1.60 -8.57
N ALA A 289 0.66 -0.27 -8.58
CA ALA A 289 1.47 0.65 -9.39
C ALA A 289 2.80 1.09 -8.74
N ALA A 290 3.22 0.43 -7.65
CA ALA A 290 4.56 0.58 -7.09
C ALA A 290 5.50 -0.51 -7.62
N THR A 291 6.80 -0.21 -7.67
CA THR A 291 7.82 -1.23 -8.01
C THR A 291 7.94 -2.26 -6.89
N THR A 292 7.90 -3.55 -7.20
CA THR A 292 8.06 -4.65 -6.25
C THR A 292 8.89 -5.77 -6.88
N ALA A 293 9.49 -6.63 -6.06
CA ALA A 293 10.27 -7.77 -6.53
C ALA A 293 9.38 -8.77 -7.32
N LEU A 294 9.94 -9.36 -8.38
CA LEU A 294 9.38 -10.50 -9.09
C LEU A 294 10.12 -11.77 -8.68
N ASN A 295 9.39 -12.85 -8.46
CA ASN A 295 9.92 -14.19 -8.28
C ASN A 295 9.97 -14.96 -9.60
N GLU A 296 10.52 -16.18 -9.58
CA GLU A 296 10.64 -17.03 -10.77
C GLU A 296 9.30 -17.34 -11.44
N ASN A 297 8.25 -17.58 -10.65
CA ASN A 297 6.91 -17.86 -11.17
C ASN A 297 6.32 -16.66 -11.91
N ASP A 298 6.56 -15.44 -11.42
CA ASP A 298 6.13 -14.23 -12.12
C ASP A 298 6.87 -14.03 -13.45
N LEU A 299 8.18 -14.30 -13.46
CA LEU A 299 8.99 -14.22 -14.67
C LEU A 299 8.55 -15.27 -15.70
N HIS A 300 8.20 -16.48 -15.25
CA HIS A 300 7.60 -17.51 -16.09
C HIS A 300 6.24 -17.07 -16.64
N ALA A 301 5.35 -16.53 -15.80
CA ALA A 301 4.04 -16.02 -16.23
C ALA A 301 4.19 -14.88 -17.25
N MET A 302 5.12 -13.95 -17.01
CA MET A 302 5.42 -12.85 -17.94
C MET A 302 5.94 -13.37 -19.29
N ASN A 303 6.85 -14.35 -19.28
CA ASN A 303 7.38 -14.95 -20.50
C ASN A 303 6.33 -15.77 -21.25
N ALA A 304 5.51 -16.56 -20.56
CA ALA A 304 4.41 -17.31 -21.14
C ALA A 304 3.42 -16.37 -21.82
N ARG A 305 3.06 -15.27 -21.14
CA ARG A 305 2.20 -14.23 -21.68
C ARG A 305 2.81 -13.54 -22.90
N ARG A 306 4.10 -13.22 -22.85
CA ARG A 306 4.82 -12.68 -24.02
C ARG A 306 4.75 -13.66 -25.19
N ASN A 307 5.05 -14.93 -24.97
CA ASN A 307 5.08 -15.93 -26.05
C ASN A 307 3.69 -16.25 -26.62
N GLY A 308 2.65 -16.20 -25.80
CA GLY A 308 1.26 -16.42 -26.18
C GLY A 308 0.52 -15.18 -26.69
N ARG A 309 1.19 -14.04 -26.84
CA ARG A 309 0.54 -12.77 -27.18
C ARG A 309 -0.05 -12.75 -28.59
N PRO A 310 -1.18 -12.03 -28.80
CA PRO A 310 -1.75 -11.84 -30.14
C PRO A 310 -0.80 -11.14 -31.11
N ALA A 311 -1.00 -11.38 -32.42
CA ALA A 311 -0.16 -10.81 -33.48
C ALA A 311 -0.12 -9.27 -33.50
N TRP A 312 -1.23 -8.60 -33.14
CA TRP A 312 -1.27 -7.14 -33.05
C TRP A 312 -0.37 -6.61 -31.92
N GLU A 313 -0.35 -7.30 -30.78
CA GLU A 313 0.48 -6.95 -29.63
C GLU A 313 1.96 -7.16 -29.97
N ALA A 314 2.30 -8.26 -30.65
CA ALA A 314 3.63 -8.53 -31.16
C ALA A 314 4.10 -7.47 -32.18
N LEU A 315 3.21 -7.00 -33.06
CA LEU A 315 3.53 -5.92 -34.00
C LEU A 315 3.87 -4.62 -33.27
N LEU A 316 3.03 -4.19 -32.32
CA LEU A 316 3.25 -2.97 -31.53
C LEU A 316 4.54 -3.03 -30.70
N ASP A 317 4.84 -4.19 -30.11
CA ASP A 317 6.10 -4.47 -29.42
C ASP A 317 7.31 -4.32 -30.38
N ASN A 318 7.25 -4.95 -31.55
CA ASN A 318 8.33 -4.93 -32.54
C ASN A 318 8.65 -3.52 -33.07
N ILE A 319 7.64 -2.65 -33.20
CA ILE A 319 7.84 -1.25 -33.61
C ILE A 319 8.11 -0.30 -32.42
N GLY A 320 8.18 -0.84 -31.19
CA GLY A 320 8.58 -0.11 -29.98
C GLY A 320 7.46 0.69 -29.29
N LEU A 321 6.20 0.53 -29.71
CA LEU A 321 5.07 1.27 -29.13
C LEU A 321 4.64 0.76 -27.74
N LEU A 322 5.03 -0.46 -27.37
CA LEU A 322 4.83 -1.02 -26.03
C LEU A 322 6.06 -0.82 -25.13
N GLY A 323 6.94 0.12 -25.51
CA GLY A 323 8.17 0.41 -24.82
C GLY A 323 9.26 -0.63 -25.10
N ARG A 324 10.52 -0.26 -24.84
CA ARG A 324 11.61 -1.23 -24.81
C ARG A 324 11.65 -1.83 -23.42
N GLY A 325 11.50 -3.16 -23.33
CA GLY A 325 11.69 -3.84 -22.06
C GLY A 325 13.08 -3.54 -21.51
N TYR A 326 13.16 -3.02 -20.29
CA TYR A 326 14.43 -2.95 -19.56
C TYR A 326 14.90 -4.38 -19.30
N THR A 327 15.83 -4.84 -20.13
CA THR A 327 16.64 -6.04 -19.90
C THR A 327 18.07 -5.57 -19.74
N ASP A 328 18.36 -4.79 -18.69
CA ASP A 328 19.74 -4.69 -18.28
C ASP A 328 20.11 -6.07 -17.77
N GLY A 329 20.93 -6.79 -18.55
CA GLY A 329 21.47 -8.09 -18.22
C GLY A 329 22.43 -8.08 -17.01
N THR A 330 22.29 -7.08 -16.13
CA THR A 330 23.18 -6.80 -15.00
C THR A 330 22.52 -7.06 -13.63
N SER A 331 21.23 -7.42 -13.56
CA SER A 331 20.61 -7.84 -12.29
C SER A 331 19.76 -9.09 -12.46
N HIS A 332 20.01 -10.10 -11.62
CA HIS A 332 19.25 -11.36 -11.58
C HIS A 332 17.89 -11.21 -10.86
N ALA A 333 17.64 -10.06 -10.21
CA ALA A 333 16.40 -9.77 -9.51
C ALA A 333 15.42 -9.02 -10.43
N GLY A 334 14.34 -9.67 -10.84
CA GLY A 334 13.26 -9.03 -11.59
C GLY A 334 12.47 -8.06 -10.70
N VAL A 335 12.01 -6.94 -11.27
CA VAL A 335 11.09 -6.00 -10.60
C VAL A 335 9.90 -5.68 -11.50
N THR A 336 8.77 -5.33 -10.88
CA THR A 336 7.59 -4.88 -11.62
C THR A 336 7.86 -3.54 -12.31
N ARG A 337 7.31 -3.36 -13.51
CA ARG A 337 7.41 -2.12 -14.29
C ARG A 337 6.06 -1.41 -14.35
N THR A 338 5.51 -1.15 -13.16
CA THR A 338 4.10 -0.74 -12.99
C THR A 338 3.93 0.72 -12.59
N ILE A 339 5.03 1.46 -12.47
CA ILE A 339 4.96 2.90 -12.20
C ILE A 339 4.35 3.61 -13.42
N VAL A 340 3.45 4.55 -13.16
CA VAL A 340 2.80 5.37 -14.20
C VAL A 340 3.06 6.85 -13.93
N GLY A 341 3.61 7.54 -14.93
CA GLY A 341 3.99 8.96 -14.84
C GLY A 341 2.91 9.90 -14.26
N ILE A 342 1.64 9.67 -14.59
CA ILE A 342 0.50 10.51 -14.19
C ILE A 342 0.23 10.51 -12.67
N GLN A 343 0.63 9.45 -11.95
CA GLN A 343 0.46 9.38 -10.49
C GLN A 343 1.41 10.35 -9.76
N GLY A 344 2.51 10.72 -10.42
CA GLY A 344 3.48 11.67 -9.92
C GLY A 344 4.49 11.04 -8.94
N THR A 345 5.66 11.68 -8.88
CA THR A 345 6.77 11.29 -7.99
C THR A 345 6.41 11.35 -6.50
N SER A 346 5.46 12.21 -6.12
CA SER A 346 5.04 12.32 -4.71
C SER A 346 4.32 11.07 -4.23
N TYR A 347 3.49 10.48 -5.09
CA TYR A 347 2.82 9.20 -4.82
C TYR A 347 3.84 8.07 -4.68
N GLN A 348 4.78 7.99 -5.63
CA GLN A 348 5.84 6.96 -5.60
C GLN A 348 6.76 7.12 -4.38
N ALA A 349 7.02 8.34 -3.90
CA ALA A 349 7.75 8.55 -2.66
C ALA A 349 7.03 7.90 -1.45
N ALA A 350 5.72 8.11 -1.34
CA ALA A 350 4.92 7.54 -0.26
C ALA A 350 4.86 6.01 -0.33
N GLN A 351 4.69 5.46 -1.54
CA GLN A 351 4.63 4.02 -1.76
C GLN A 351 5.97 3.32 -1.55
N TYR A 352 7.05 3.87 -2.10
CA TYR A 352 8.35 3.23 -2.07
C TYR A 352 9.04 3.41 -0.71
N LEU A 353 9.22 4.67 -0.27
CA LEU A 353 9.89 4.95 1.01
C LEU A 353 8.98 4.66 2.21
N GLY A 354 7.73 5.10 2.12
CA GLY A 354 6.78 5.01 3.23
C GLY A 354 6.17 3.63 3.45
N LYS A 355 6.25 2.72 2.47
CA LYS A 355 5.65 1.37 2.57
C LYS A 355 6.66 0.27 2.27
N ILE A 356 7.15 0.15 1.03
CA ILE A 356 8.00 -0.99 0.62
C ILE A 356 9.30 -1.08 1.44
N VAL A 357 10.08 0.00 1.46
CA VAL A 357 11.39 0.03 2.14
C VAL A 357 11.24 -0.11 3.65
N VAL A 358 10.23 0.57 4.21
CA VAL A 358 9.91 0.50 5.65
C VAL A 358 9.45 -0.88 6.07
N ALA A 359 8.58 -1.53 5.29
CA ALA A 359 8.07 -2.86 5.59
C ALA A 359 9.20 -3.88 5.63
N GLU A 360 10.12 -3.80 4.67
CA GLU A 360 11.29 -4.67 4.65
C GLU A 360 12.21 -4.41 5.86
N CYS A 361 12.44 -3.14 6.22
CA CYS A 361 13.20 -2.80 7.42
C CYS A 361 12.55 -3.39 8.67
N TRP A 362 11.25 -3.16 8.89
CA TRP A 362 10.54 -3.68 10.05
C TRP A 362 10.51 -5.21 10.10
N ALA A 363 10.26 -5.87 8.97
CA ALA A 363 10.17 -7.33 8.90
C ALA A 363 11.50 -8.04 9.15
N ASN A 364 12.64 -7.37 8.96
CA ASN A 364 13.98 -8.00 9.09
C ASN A 364 14.80 -7.44 10.26
N HIS A 365 14.61 -6.17 10.60
CA HIS A 365 15.39 -5.48 11.64
C HIS A 365 14.53 -4.95 12.78
N GLY A 366 13.21 -4.91 12.66
CA GLY A 366 12.35 -4.22 13.62
C GLY A 366 12.40 -2.69 13.50
N GLN A 367 11.96 -2.02 14.56
CA GLN A 367 11.84 -0.55 14.62
C GLN A 367 13.23 0.11 14.55
N PRO A 368 13.50 0.97 13.55
CA PRO A 368 14.76 1.70 13.44
C PRO A 368 14.89 2.72 14.59
N GLY A 369 15.83 2.47 15.50
CA GLY A 369 16.13 3.40 16.61
C GLY A 369 15.91 2.80 17.99
N VAL A 370 15.22 1.66 18.08
CA VAL A 370 15.17 0.86 19.30
C VAL A 370 16.51 0.15 19.51
N VAL A 371 16.93 0.02 20.77
CA VAL A 371 18.11 -0.77 21.17
C VAL A 371 17.75 -2.25 21.09
N ASN A 372 18.55 -3.05 20.37
CA ASN A 372 18.29 -4.48 20.11
C ASN A 372 16.88 -4.77 19.56
N PRO A 373 16.50 -4.16 18.41
CA PRO A 373 15.17 -4.35 17.85
C PRO A 373 15.00 -5.79 17.34
N ARG A 374 13.80 -6.34 17.53
CA ARG A 374 13.43 -7.64 16.93
C ARG A 374 12.61 -7.44 15.66
N PRO A 375 12.65 -8.35 14.68
CA PRO A 375 11.71 -8.35 13.56
C PRO A 375 10.25 -8.16 13.99
N LEU A 376 9.50 -7.34 13.25
CA LEU A 376 8.05 -7.20 13.40
C LEU A 376 7.32 -8.15 12.43
N ARG A 377 6.12 -8.59 12.80
CA ARG A 377 5.18 -9.21 11.87
C ARG A 377 4.57 -8.13 10.98
N VAL A 378 4.92 -8.11 9.70
CA VAL A 378 4.51 -7.05 8.77
C VAL A 378 3.69 -7.61 7.60
N SER A 379 2.39 -7.35 7.59
CA SER A 379 1.53 -7.62 6.43
C SER A 379 1.63 -6.44 5.45
N ALA A 380 2.40 -6.60 4.38
CA ALA A 380 2.59 -5.58 3.36
C ALA A 380 2.22 -6.15 1.98
N ASN A 381 0.93 -6.41 1.81
CA ASN A 381 0.38 -7.07 0.64
C ASN A 381 0.10 -6.04 -0.46
N THR A 382 0.27 -6.43 -1.72
CA THR A 382 -0.17 -5.60 -2.83
C THR A 382 -1.69 -5.66 -2.94
N ALA A 383 -2.32 -4.51 -2.82
CA ALA A 383 -3.75 -4.37 -2.91
C ALA A 383 -4.24 -4.40 -4.37
N ALA A 384 -5.49 -4.80 -4.55
CA ALA A 384 -6.15 -4.88 -5.85
C ALA A 384 -6.17 -3.54 -6.61
N ILE A 385 -6.07 -3.60 -7.93
CA ILE A 385 -6.41 -2.47 -8.80
C ILE A 385 -7.92 -2.25 -8.69
N THR A 386 -8.31 -1.22 -7.95
CA THR A 386 -9.71 -1.00 -7.59
C THR A 386 -10.31 0.09 -8.47
N ARG A 387 -11.52 -0.13 -8.99
CA ARG A 387 -12.33 0.91 -9.65
C ARG A 387 -12.92 1.85 -8.60
N THR A 388 -12.09 2.73 -8.07
CA THR A 388 -12.50 3.72 -7.07
C THR A 388 -13.24 4.88 -7.72
N ARG A 389 -14.09 5.57 -6.95
CA ARG A 389 -14.76 6.81 -7.38
C ARG A 389 -13.78 7.92 -7.76
N SER A 390 -12.53 7.85 -7.28
CA SER A 390 -11.49 8.83 -7.59
C SER A 390 -10.84 8.68 -8.97
N LEU A 391 -11.17 7.64 -9.74
CA LEU A 391 -10.62 7.37 -11.06
C LEU A 391 -11.49 7.89 -12.21
N GLU A 392 -12.45 8.78 -11.92
CA GLU A 392 -13.34 9.49 -12.87
C GLU A 392 -12.62 10.48 -13.81
N HIS A 393 -11.37 10.20 -14.19
CA HIS A 393 -10.73 10.88 -15.31
C HIS A 393 -11.00 10.08 -16.60
N PRO A 394 -11.47 10.70 -17.70
CA PRO A 394 -11.84 9.98 -18.93
C PRO A 394 -10.72 9.10 -19.52
N ILE A 395 -9.46 9.49 -19.32
CA ILE A 395 -8.30 8.67 -19.74
C ILE A 395 -8.20 7.37 -18.94
N PHE A 396 -8.46 7.39 -17.62
CA PHE A 396 -8.45 6.17 -16.82
C PHE A 396 -9.66 5.29 -17.13
N GLU A 397 -10.84 5.87 -17.29
CA GLU A 397 -12.03 5.12 -17.74
C GLU A 397 -11.79 4.42 -19.09
N ALA A 398 -11.21 5.14 -20.07
CA ALA A 398 -10.84 4.55 -21.35
C ALA A 398 -9.75 3.48 -21.20
N ALA A 399 -8.71 3.74 -20.40
CA ALA A 399 -7.66 2.77 -20.15
C ALA A 399 -8.20 1.49 -19.50
N PHE A 400 -9.14 1.59 -18.55
CA PHE A 400 -9.81 0.43 -17.95
C PHE A 400 -10.69 -0.30 -18.97
N GLY A 401 -11.43 0.42 -19.81
CA GLY A 401 -12.22 -0.19 -20.89
C GLY A 401 -11.37 -0.89 -21.96
N GLY A 402 -10.09 -0.53 -22.09
CA GLY A 402 -9.11 -1.21 -22.93
C GLY A 402 -8.19 -2.20 -22.20
N ALA A 403 -8.20 -2.24 -20.87
CA ALA A 403 -7.28 -3.03 -20.05
C ALA A 403 -7.44 -4.54 -20.28
N GLU A 404 -8.65 -5.00 -20.56
CA GLU A 404 -8.94 -6.38 -20.93
C GLU A 404 -8.17 -6.84 -22.18
N ALA A 405 -7.87 -5.93 -23.12
CA ALA A 405 -7.04 -6.27 -24.28
C ALA A 405 -5.63 -6.70 -23.88
N PHE A 406 -5.18 -6.23 -22.71
CA PHE A 406 -3.95 -6.64 -22.05
C PHE A 406 -4.22 -7.57 -20.87
N GLN A 407 -5.33 -8.33 -20.84
CA GLN A 407 -5.59 -9.31 -19.77
C GLN A 407 -5.42 -8.72 -18.36
N VAL A 408 -5.75 -7.44 -18.19
CA VAL A 408 -5.68 -6.74 -16.91
C VAL A 408 -7.07 -6.62 -16.35
N GLU A 409 -7.23 -7.02 -15.11
CA GLU A 409 -8.49 -7.03 -14.40
C GLU A 409 -8.51 -6.01 -13.26
N THR A 410 -9.70 -5.49 -12.99
CA THR A 410 -9.94 -4.54 -11.90
C THR A 410 -11.06 -5.02 -11.01
N PHE A 411 -11.00 -4.62 -9.75
CA PHE A 411 -11.90 -5.08 -8.70
C PHE A 411 -12.80 -3.93 -8.25
N ALA A 412 -14.01 -4.25 -7.82
CA ALA A 412 -14.88 -3.35 -7.07
C ALA A 412 -14.30 -3.12 -5.66
N PRO A 413 -14.61 -1.98 -5.00
CA PRO A 413 -14.16 -1.71 -3.64
C PRO A 413 -14.43 -2.84 -2.65
N GLU A 414 -15.61 -3.46 -2.70
CA GLU A 414 -16.03 -4.53 -1.81
C GLU A 414 -15.19 -5.80 -2.02
N GLN A 415 -14.91 -6.15 -3.28
CA GLN A 415 -14.01 -7.25 -3.64
C GLN A 415 -12.60 -7.00 -3.08
N SER A 416 -12.08 -5.79 -3.25
CA SER A 416 -10.77 -5.39 -2.74
C SER A 416 -10.70 -5.44 -1.22
N GLN A 417 -11.70 -4.90 -0.51
CA GLN A 417 -11.77 -4.94 0.95
C GLN A 417 -11.85 -6.39 1.47
N CYS A 418 -12.59 -7.26 0.79
CA CYS A 418 -12.69 -8.68 1.15
C CYS A 418 -11.34 -9.38 0.99
N LEU A 419 -10.70 -9.28 -0.18
CA LEU A 419 -9.38 -9.90 -0.41
C LEU A 419 -8.30 -9.32 0.52
N ASN A 420 -8.25 -8.01 0.69
CA ASN A 420 -7.30 -7.38 1.61
C ASN A 420 -7.50 -7.88 3.04
N GLY A 421 -8.76 -7.97 3.50
CA GLY A 421 -9.10 -8.43 4.84
C GLY A 421 -8.68 -9.87 5.07
N LEU A 422 -8.99 -10.76 4.12
CA LEU A 422 -8.58 -12.16 4.16
C LEU A 422 -7.05 -12.29 4.21
N LEU A 423 -6.33 -11.68 3.26
CA LEU A 423 -4.88 -11.82 3.16
C LEU A 423 -4.15 -11.19 4.36
N THR A 424 -4.69 -10.10 4.92
CA THR A 424 -4.18 -9.52 6.17
C THR A 424 -4.41 -10.45 7.37
N ILE A 425 -5.61 -11.04 7.51
CA ILE A 425 -5.90 -11.99 8.59
C ILE A 425 -5.03 -13.24 8.48
N HIS A 426 -4.78 -13.73 7.26
CA HIS A 426 -3.79 -14.79 7.03
C HIS A 426 -2.45 -14.40 7.65
N ASP A 427 -1.91 -13.23 7.31
CA ASP A 427 -0.60 -12.80 7.80
C ASP A 427 -0.57 -12.59 9.32
N TRP A 428 -1.71 -12.30 9.96
CA TRP A 428 -1.83 -12.17 11.42
C TRP A 428 -1.89 -13.50 12.16
N LEU A 429 -2.51 -14.50 11.55
CA LEU A 429 -2.77 -15.81 12.17
C LEU A 429 -1.74 -16.86 11.78
N HIS A 430 -1.11 -16.73 10.62
CA HIS A 430 -0.17 -17.72 10.12
C HIS A 430 1.06 -17.83 11.05
N PRO A 431 1.49 -19.06 11.43
CA PRO A 431 2.60 -19.25 12.36
C PRO A 431 3.90 -18.61 11.86
N GLU A 432 4.19 -18.73 10.57
CA GLU A 432 5.35 -18.10 9.95
C GLU A 432 5.14 -16.59 9.77
N LEU A 433 6.23 -15.83 9.83
CA LEU A 433 6.19 -14.40 9.56
C LEU A 433 5.95 -14.15 8.07
N PRO A 434 5.06 -13.23 7.70
CA PRO A 434 4.86 -12.86 6.31
C PRO A 434 6.13 -12.20 5.75
N VAL A 435 6.36 -12.39 4.45
CA VAL A 435 7.43 -11.70 3.72
C VAL A 435 6.80 -10.55 2.93
N PRO A 436 7.11 -9.29 3.26
CA PRO A 436 6.59 -8.12 2.55
C PRO A 436 6.67 -8.23 1.03
N GLY A 437 5.58 -7.89 0.34
CA GLY A 437 5.52 -7.84 -1.12
C GLY A 437 5.36 -9.18 -1.86
N ARG A 438 5.29 -10.33 -1.18
CA ARG A 438 5.06 -11.64 -1.84
C ARG A 438 3.61 -11.89 -2.22
N VAL A 439 2.69 -11.61 -1.31
CA VAL A 439 1.25 -11.75 -1.52
C VAL A 439 0.75 -10.53 -2.26
N ARG A 440 0.21 -10.74 -3.47
CA ARG A 440 -0.18 -9.64 -4.35
C ARG A 440 -1.47 -9.92 -5.09
N VAL A 441 -2.36 -8.95 -5.07
CA VAL A 441 -3.56 -8.89 -5.92
C VAL A 441 -3.32 -7.85 -7.00
N HIS A 442 -2.69 -8.26 -8.10
CA HIS A 442 -2.19 -7.35 -9.12
C HIS A 442 -3.06 -7.27 -10.38
N GLY A 443 -4.11 -8.08 -10.51
CA GLY A 443 -5.01 -8.02 -11.67
C GLY A 443 -4.27 -8.13 -13.01
N GLY A 444 -3.20 -8.93 -13.08
CA GLY A 444 -2.39 -9.11 -14.28
C GLY A 444 -1.29 -8.08 -14.58
N ILE A 445 -1.22 -6.92 -13.89
CA ILE A 445 -0.25 -5.88 -14.29
C ILE A 445 1.21 -6.17 -13.92
N HIS A 446 1.46 -7.00 -12.90
CA HIS A 446 2.81 -7.32 -12.45
C HIS A 446 3.57 -8.24 -13.41
N THR A 447 2.85 -9.07 -14.16
CA THR A 447 3.39 -9.99 -15.16
C THR A 447 3.19 -9.47 -16.59
N LEU A 448 2.89 -8.18 -16.76
CA LEU A 448 2.89 -7.53 -18.06
C LEU A 448 4.29 -7.61 -18.69
N PRO A 449 4.42 -8.10 -19.94
CA PRO A 449 5.72 -8.15 -20.61
C PRO A 449 6.25 -6.77 -21.02
N TYR A 450 5.49 -5.72 -20.75
CA TYR A 450 5.77 -4.32 -21.11
C TYR A 450 5.72 -3.41 -19.86
N PRO A 451 6.37 -2.24 -19.91
CA PRO A 451 6.07 -1.17 -18.96
C PRO A 451 4.58 -0.82 -18.97
N LEU A 452 3.98 -0.74 -17.78
CA LEU A 452 2.54 -0.45 -17.64
C LEU A 452 2.17 0.90 -18.25
N GLU A 453 3.02 1.92 -18.12
CA GLU A 453 2.76 3.24 -18.68
C GLU A 453 2.53 3.19 -20.20
N ASP A 454 3.33 2.39 -20.92
CA ASP A 454 3.22 2.28 -22.37
C ASP A 454 2.02 1.42 -22.77
N ALA A 455 1.78 0.32 -22.05
CA ALA A 455 0.57 -0.49 -22.22
C ALA A 455 -0.71 0.33 -21.99
N LEU A 456 -0.74 1.20 -20.98
CA LEU A 456 -1.90 2.05 -20.67
C LEU A 456 -2.19 3.06 -21.78
N LYS A 457 -1.18 3.61 -22.46
CA LYS A 457 -1.39 4.52 -23.61
C LYS A 457 -2.13 3.81 -24.74
N ILE A 458 -1.75 2.57 -25.03
CA ILE A 458 -2.40 1.73 -26.04
C ILE A 458 -3.79 1.29 -25.56
N ALA A 459 -3.93 0.88 -24.30
CA ALA A 459 -5.20 0.50 -23.72
C ALA A 459 -6.21 1.66 -23.77
N ALA A 460 -5.79 2.87 -23.42
CA ALA A 460 -6.65 4.07 -23.53
C ALA A 460 -7.08 4.32 -24.97
N ALA A 461 -6.18 4.19 -25.96
CA ALA A 461 -6.54 4.32 -27.37
C ALA A 461 -7.58 3.27 -27.81
N ILE A 462 -7.44 2.01 -27.37
CA ILE A 462 -8.43 0.95 -27.61
C ILE A 462 -9.76 1.29 -26.91
N GLY A 463 -9.73 1.79 -25.68
CA GLY A 463 -10.92 2.20 -24.94
C GLY A 463 -11.67 3.33 -25.62
N PHE A 464 -10.97 4.34 -26.13
CA PHE A 464 -11.59 5.45 -26.86
C PHE A 464 -12.23 5.01 -28.17
N THR A 465 -11.67 4.04 -28.89
CA THR A 465 -12.29 3.51 -30.11
C THR A 465 -13.55 2.69 -29.81
N ARG A 466 -13.56 1.96 -28.68
CA ARG A 466 -14.74 1.20 -28.21
C ARG A 466 -15.84 2.09 -27.64
N SER A 467 -15.48 3.23 -27.05
CA SER A 467 -16.39 4.19 -26.43
C SER A 467 -16.11 5.63 -26.90
N PRO A 468 -16.51 6.01 -28.13
CA PRO A 468 -16.20 7.32 -28.71
C PRO A 468 -16.74 8.51 -27.90
N THR A 469 -17.78 8.28 -27.10
CA THR A 469 -18.37 9.27 -26.18
C THR A 469 -17.40 9.75 -25.09
N LEU A 470 -16.44 8.91 -24.68
CA LEU A 470 -15.38 9.30 -23.73
C LEU A 470 -14.41 10.32 -24.34
N LEU A 471 -14.15 10.23 -25.64
CA LEU A 471 -13.31 11.19 -26.36
C LEU A 471 -13.99 12.57 -26.43
N GLY A 472 -15.31 12.59 -26.63
CA GLY A 472 -16.12 13.81 -26.57
C GLY A 472 -16.04 14.51 -25.21
N ARG A 473 -16.11 13.75 -24.10
CA ARG A 473 -15.98 14.29 -22.73
C ARG A 473 -14.58 14.85 -22.42
N LEU A 474 -13.54 14.21 -22.93
CA LEU A 474 -12.17 14.70 -22.78
C LEU A 474 -11.96 16.04 -23.50
N LEU A 475 -12.54 16.18 -24.70
CA LEU A 475 -12.45 17.40 -25.51
C LEU A 475 -13.33 18.55 -24.99
N SER A 476 -14.44 18.23 -24.30
CA SER A 476 -15.34 19.24 -23.70
C SER A 476 -14.87 19.78 -22.33
N ASN A 477 -13.92 19.10 -21.68
CA ASN A 477 -13.34 19.51 -20.39
C ASN A 477 -12.02 20.31 -20.55
N ARG A 478 -11.79 20.91 -21.73
CA ARG A 478 -10.70 21.86 -21.98
C ARG A 478 -11.12 23.31 -21.73
#